data_AF-A0A520KAM8-F1
#
_entry.id   AF-A0A520KAM8-F1
#
_cell.length_a   1.000
_cell.length_b   1.000
_cell.length_c   1.000
_cell.angle_alpha   90.00
_cell.angle_beta   90.00
_cell.angle_gamma   90.00
#
_symmetry.space_group_name_H-M   'P 1'
#
loop_
_entity.id
_entity.type
_entity.pdbx_description
1 polymer ?
#
loop_
_entity_poly.entity_id
_entity_poly.type
_entity_poly.pdbx_seq_one_letter_code
_entity_poly.pdbx_strand_id
1 'polypeptide(L)'
;MKNAALFAIVLLLVFFSPLHTTITCGLDDLADREILFEPASLELDIGEEATLSVTIVIIHANCPLDIDDTEIAIPNQLQVIGTSTWQQVSPTMYEKTFTLTGSEEGTGHITVTRDCSRYGLIEKSMPFSVGGAPLPPSDGAPDEVFFFSWSKIRTMTIVEVAQTYGIPIDDVMNAFGIEADSPMTMDQLWRTYGIDKHVIRETLEGLYYDAHPAADDSNNPVVFDFSFYVRDAVLVLLLITSALLFIKARYRARYLTLAASLAYFGLYLEGCMCHLGAIAQPFVVDVIPIHWIILVIIPIFTSLLFGRIFCGWVCFFGAVQKFLYDGGRRAFKIRTPRKVPRWAHYIKFLVLGTMLFYAIAQARAVFCEYDPFYFIFVRRFQWGVLGGLTILLIISSLFIERGFCRIACPLGALLWATEKLSIYNVRVKKGSCVGCKACNRACPMGRDLVTGSGECIACGKCLTACRKDALHYGKGTSSPHH
;
A
#
# COMPACT_ATOMS: atom_id res chain seq x y z
N MET A 1 2.97 35.65 -14.87
CA MET A 1 3.36 34.59 -15.83
C MET A 1 4.54 33.75 -15.35
N LYS A 2 5.67 34.32 -14.88
CA LYS A 2 6.82 33.55 -14.34
C LYS A 2 6.48 32.53 -13.23
N ASN A 3 5.51 32.83 -12.36
CA ASN A 3 5.07 31.92 -11.28
C ASN A 3 4.17 30.76 -11.74
N ALA A 4 3.51 30.90 -12.90
CA ALA A 4 2.69 29.82 -13.47
C ALA A 4 3.57 28.79 -14.18
N ALA A 5 4.63 29.25 -14.85
CA ALA A 5 5.67 28.39 -15.41
C ALA A 5 6.41 27.61 -14.30
N LEU A 6 6.78 28.25 -13.18
CA LEU A 6 7.40 27.55 -12.05
C LEU A 6 6.46 26.51 -11.41
N PHE A 7 5.15 26.80 -11.35
CA PHE A 7 4.15 25.85 -10.83
C PHE A 7 3.91 24.67 -11.78
N ALA A 8 3.87 24.94 -13.09
CA ALA A 8 3.85 23.90 -14.12
C ALA A 8 5.15 23.08 -14.13
N ILE A 9 6.31 23.68 -13.87
CA ILE A 9 7.59 23.00 -13.72
C ILE A 9 7.61 22.15 -12.45
N VAL A 10 7.06 22.59 -11.32
CA VAL A 10 6.97 21.75 -10.10
C VAL A 10 5.98 20.59 -10.31
N LEU A 11 4.84 20.82 -10.97
CA LEU A 11 3.94 19.74 -11.40
C LEU A 11 4.66 18.78 -12.36
N LEU A 12 5.33 19.30 -13.39
CA LEU A 12 6.11 18.50 -14.34
C LEU A 12 7.26 17.78 -13.66
N LEU A 13 7.97 18.35 -12.69
CA LEU A 13 9.03 17.68 -11.95
C LEU A 13 8.45 16.59 -11.03
N VAL A 14 7.27 16.79 -10.43
CA VAL A 14 6.56 15.72 -9.70
C VAL A 14 6.05 14.62 -10.64
N PHE A 15 5.68 14.96 -11.88
CA PHE A 15 5.18 14.02 -12.90
C PHE A 15 6.24 13.40 -13.82
N PHE A 16 7.47 13.96 -13.91
CA PHE A 16 8.53 13.61 -14.87
C PHE A 16 9.93 13.48 -14.26
N SER A 17 10.14 13.62 -12.95
CA SER A 17 11.46 13.33 -12.37
C SER A 17 11.75 11.82 -12.42
N PRO A 18 12.89 11.40 -13.02
CA PRO A 18 13.32 10.01 -13.02
C PRO A 18 14.16 9.79 -11.75
N LEU A 19 13.51 9.66 -10.60
CA LEU A 19 14.16 9.11 -9.41
C LEU A 19 13.57 7.71 -9.22
N HIS A 20 14.25 6.74 -9.84
CA HIS A 20 13.92 5.33 -9.74
C HIS A 20 14.35 4.80 -8.39
N THR A 21 13.39 4.45 -7.54
CA THR A 21 13.53 3.47 -6.45
C THR A 21 12.15 2.87 -6.22
N THR A 22 11.80 1.85 -7.01
CA THR A 22 10.65 1.00 -6.77
C THR A 22 10.90 0.22 -5.49
N ILE A 23 10.32 0.68 -4.39
CA ILE A 23 10.13 -0.16 -3.20
C ILE A 23 8.68 -0.61 -3.29
N THR A 24 8.47 -1.81 -3.83
CA THR A 24 7.16 -2.46 -3.80
C THR A 24 6.94 -2.96 -2.38
N CYS A 25 5.82 -2.58 -1.78
CA CYS A 25 5.31 -3.25 -0.58
C CYS A 25 4.74 -4.60 -1.04
N GLY A 26 5.45 -5.69 -0.73
CA GLY A 26 5.14 -7.06 -1.17
C GLY A 26 6.30 -7.58 -2.01
N LEU A 27 7.17 -8.40 -1.42
CA LEU A 27 8.33 -9.00 -2.08
C LEU A 27 7.93 -10.22 -2.95
N ASP A 28 6.81 -10.86 -2.64
CA ASP A 28 6.42 -12.13 -3.28
C ASP A 28 5.79 -11.94 -4.67
N ASP A 29 5.47 -10.69 -5.05
CA ASP A 29 4.78 -10.32 -6.31
C ASP A 29 5.76 -9.92 -7.43
N LEU A 30 7.09 -10.03 -7.22
CA LEU A 30 8.10 -9.67 -8.22
C LEU A 30 8.46 -10.83 -9.16
N ALA A 31 8.76 -12.02 -8.62
CA ALA A 31 9.17 -13.18 -9.43
C ALA A 31 8.07 -13.61 -10.43
N ASP A 32 6.81 -13.52 -10.01
CA ASP A 32 5.65 -13.83 -10.85
C ASP A 32 5.42 -12.87 -12.01
N ARG A 33 6.00 -11.67 -11.93
CA ARG A 33 5.90 -10.64 -12.98
C ARG A 33 7.10 -10.63 -13.91
N GLU A 34 8.23 -11.18 -13.46
CA GLU A 34 9.50 -11.21 -14.20
C GLU A 34 9.70 -12.50 -14.99
N ILE A 35 9.30 -13.66 -14.46
CA ILE A 35 9.56 -14.96 -15.09
C ILE A 35 8.23 -15.64 -15.42
N LEU A 36 8.03 -15.95 -16.71
CA LEU A 36 6.84 -16.60 -17.23
C LEU A 36 7.21 -17.88 -17.97
N PHE A 37 6.45 -18.94 -17.72
CA PHE A 37 6.57 -20.23 -18.40
C PHE A 37 5.33 -20.49 -19.25
N GLU A 38 5.54 -20.95 -20.48
CA GLU A 38 4.46 -21.42 -21.35
C GLU A 38 4.88 -22.76 -22.00
N PRO A 39 4.20 -23.88 -21.70
CA PRO A 39 3.09 -24.05 -20.75
C PRO A 39 3.52 -23.86 -19.28
N ALA A 40 2.56 -23.66 -18.37
CA ALA A 40 2.82 -23.44 -16.94
C ALA A 40 3.21 -24.71 -16.15
N SER A 41 3.08 -25.88 -16.78
CA SER A 41 3.52 -27.18 -16.28
C SER A 41 3.78 -28.09 -17.47
N LEU A 42 4.67 -29.07 -17.31
CA LEU A 42 5.06 -29.97 -18.39
C LEU A 42 4.74 -31.42 -18.03
N GLU A 43 3.87 -32.07 -18.80
CA GLU A 43 3.58 -33.51 -18.69
C GLU A 43 3.98 -34.18 -20.00
N LEU A 44 4.81 -35.21 -19.92
CA LEU A 44 5.42 -35.87 -21.07
C LEU A 44 5.44 -37.39 -20.87
N ASP A 45 5.19 -38.15 -21.92
CA ASP A 45 5.56 -39.56 -21.95
C ASP A 45 7.04 -39.74 -22.33
N ILE A 46 7.62 -40.90 -22.00
CA ILE A 46 9.03 -41.20 -22.31
C ILE A 46 9.21 -41.20 -23.83
N GLY A 47 10.14 -40.38 -24.33
CA GLY A 47 10.40 -40.21 -25.76
C GLY A 47 9.43 -39.27 -26.49
N GLU A 48 8.48 -38.65 -25.80
CA GLU A 48 7.65 -37.57 -26.35
C GLU A 48 8.42 -36.24 -26.35
N GLU A 49 8.18 -35.39 -27.35
CA GLU A 49 8.80 -34.07 -27.46
C GLU A 49 7.79 -32.97 -27.08
N ALA A 50 8.22 -32.01 -26.26
CA ALA A 50 7.46 -30.80 -25.97
C ALA A 50 8.30 -29.54 -26.08
N THR A 51 7.62 -28.42 -26.28
CA THR A 51 8.24 -27.10 -26.36
C THR A 51 7.91 -26.30 -25.10
N LEU A 52 8.95 -25.76 -24.46
CA LEU A 52 8.86 -24.86 -23.32
C LEU A 52 9.37 -23.47 -23.72
N SER A 53 8.52 -22.45 -23.59
CA SER A 53 8.88 -21.04 -23.69
C SER A 53 9.14 -20.47 -22.30
N VAL A 54 10.32 -19.89 -22.09
CA VAL A 54 10.68 -19.09 -20.91
C VAL A 54 10.73 -17.63 -21.33
N THR A 55 9.88 -16.80 -20.75
CA THR A 55 9.86 -15.36 -20.99
C THR A 55 10.33 -14.59 -19.76
N ILE A 56 11.30 -13.70 -19.96
CA ILE A 56 11.82 -12.78 -18.96
C ILE A 56 11.31 -11.37 -19.27
N VAL A 57 10.61 -10.77 -18.30
CA VAL A 57 10.12 -9.39 -18.37
C VAL A 57 11.05 -8.49 -17.56
N ILE A 58 11.76 -7.60 -18.25
CA ILE A 58 12.57 -6.58 -17.61
C ILE A 58 11.67 -5.48 -17.06
N ILE A 59 11.49 -5.43 -15.74
CA ILE A 59 10.59 -4.47 -15.08
C ILE A 59 11.19 -3.07 -14.88
N HIS A 60 12.49 -2.87 -15.20
CA HIS A 60 13.19 -1.58 -15.09
C HIS A 60 13.99 -1.19 -16.34
N ALA A 61 13.97 0.11 -16.66
CA ALA A 61 14.52 0.66 -17.89
C ALA A 61 16.06 0.56 -18.06
N ASN A 62 16.82 0.40 -16.96
CA ASN A 62 18.26 0.18 -16.97
C ASN A 62 18.56 -1.07 -16.14
N CYS A 63 18.41 -2.24 -16.75
CA CYS A 63 18.88 -3.49 -16.16
C CYS A 63 20.41 -3.59 -16.34
N PRO A 64 21.21 -3.68 -15.27
CA PRO A 64 22.65 -3.86 -15.39
C PRO A 64 23.05 -5.30 -15.71
N LEU A 65 22.13 -6.25 -15.50
CA LEU A 65 22.30 -7.65 -15.90
C LEU A 65 22.02 -7.79 -17.39
N ASP A 66 22.87 -8.55 -18.07
CA ASP A 66 22.58 -9.03 -19.40
C ASP A 66 21.46 -10.09 -19.33
N ILE A 67 20.76 -10.30 -20.44
CA ILE A 67 19.80 -11.40 -20.53
C ILE A 67 20.51 -12.76 -20.48
N ASP A 68 21.76 -12.79 -20.95
CA ASP A 68 22.61 -13.99 -20.95
C ASP A 68 23.06 -14.41 -19.54
N ASP A 69 22.95 -13.53 -18.54
CA ASP A 69 23.23 -13.85 -17.12
C ASP A 69 22.07 -14.62 -16.44
N THR A 70 21.04 -15.03 -17.18
CA THR A 70 19.94 -15.87 -16.65
C THR A 70 20.38 -17.32 -16.53
N GLU A 71 20.33 -17.88 -15.32
CA GLU A 71 20.58 -19.30 -15.11
C GLU A 71 19.27 -20.09 -15.21
N ILE A 72 19.27 -21.15 -16.02
CA ILE A 72 18.11 -22.03 -16.21
C ILE A 72 18.56 -23.46 -15.92
N ALA A 73 18.08 -24.03 -14.82
CA ALA A 73 18.36 -25.39 -14.39
C ALA A 73 17.26 -26.32 -14.91
N ILE A 74 17.62 -27.22 -15.84
CA ILE A 74 16.76 -28.27 -16.35
C ILE A 74 17.27 -29.61 -15.79
N PRO A 75 16.44 -30.35 -15.02
CA PRO A 75 16.87 -31.63 -14.44
C PRO A 75 17.14 -32.72 -15.48
N ASN A 76 17.98 -33.69 -15.12
CA ASN A 76 18.50 -34.73 -16.02
C ASN A 76 17.43 -35.68 -16.59
N GLN A 77 16.22 -35.69 -16.00
CA GLN A 77 15.07 -36.47 -16.49
C GLN A 77 14.49 -35.88 -17.79
N LEU A 78 14.84 -34.64 -18.12
CA LEU A 78 14.50 -33.96 -19.36
C LEU A 78 15.75 -33.76 -20.21
N GLN A 79 15.74 -34.30 -21.42
CA GLN A 79 16.81 -34.09 -22.39
C GLN A 79 16.48 -32.92 -23.31
N VAL A 80 17.40 -31.95 -23.40
CA VAL A 80 17.27 -30.80 -24.31
C VAL A 80 17.69 -31.21 -25.72
N ILE A 81 16.75 -31.27 -26.66
CA ILE A 81 16.98 -31.60 -28.07
C ILE A 81 17.36 -30.34 -28.87
N GLY A 82 16.73 -29.21 -28.53
CA GLY A 82 16.91 -27.95 -29.22
C GLY A 82 16.76 -26.76 -28.28
N THR A 83 17.48 -25.69 -28.57
CA THR A 83 17.40 -24.44 -27.81
C THR A 83 17.55 -23.26 -28.76
N SER A 84 16.68 -22.27 -28.63
CA SER A 84 16.83 -21.00 -29.33
C SER A 84 17.72 -20.03 -28.56
N THR A 85 18.27 -19.03 -29.25
CA THR A 85 18.88 -17.87 -28.60
C THR A 85 17.78 -16.96 -28.05
N TRP A 86 18.09 -16.13 -27.05
CA TRP A 86 17.15 -15.11 -26.57
C TRP A 86 16.66 -14.23 -27.72
N GLN A 87 15.34 -14.14 -27.87
CA GLN A 87 14.68 -13.28 -28.85
C GLN A 87 13.94 -12.16 -28.12
N GLN A 88 14.19 -10.92 -28.53
CA GLN A 88 13.49 -9.77 -27.98
C GLN A 88 12.11 -9.65 -28.64
N VAL A 89 11.07 -10.06 -27.93
CA VAL A 89 9.67 -10.00 -28.40
C VAL A 89 9.06 -8.62 -28.18
N SER A 90 9.52 -7.90 -27.14
CA SER A 90 9.14 -6.51 -26.88
C SER A 90 10.30 -5.74 -26.22
N PRO A 91 10.22 -4.39 -26.10
CA PRO A 91 11.28 -3.58 -25.48
C PRO A 91 11.69 -4.05 -24.08
N THR A 92 10.79 -4.74 -23.37
CA THR A 92 10.99 -5.23 -22.01
C THR A 92 10.77 -6.74 -21.88
N MET A 93 10.62 -7.49 -22.98
CA MET A 93 10.39 -8.94 -22.91
C MET A 93 11.32 -9.70 -23.83
N TYR A 94 11.98 -10.71 -23.26
CA TYR A 94 12.87 -11.62 -23.94
C TYR A 94 12.33 -13.03 -23.78
N GLU A 95 12.25 -13.77 -24.87
CA GLU A 95 11.76 -15.13 -24.89
C GLU A 95 12.87 -16.08 -25.33
N LYS A 96 12.94 -17.25 -24.70
CA LYS A 96 13.82 -18.35 -25.09
C LYS A 96 13.02 -19.65 -25.05
N THR A 97 13.16 -20.43 -26.12
CA THR A 97 12.42 -21.68 -26.30
C THR A 97 13.34 -22.89 -26.22
N PHE A 98 12.85 -23.94 -25.55
CA PHE A 98 13.51 -25.22 -25.37
C PHE A 98 12.63 -26.33 -25.94
N THR A 99 13.21 -27.22 -26.72
CA THR A 99 12.57 -28.48 -27.14
C THR A 99 13.12 -29.58 -26.25
N LEU A 100 12.25 -30.16 -25.42
CA LEU A 100 12.58 -31.11 -24.37
C LEU A 100 11.96 -32.48 -24.69
N THR A 101 12.64 -33.56 -24.32
CA THR A 101 12.08 -34.92 -24.33
C THR A 101 12.30 -35.63 -23.01
N GLY A 102 11.35 -36.48 -22.60
CA GLY A 102 11.47 -37.29 -21.41
C GLY A 102 12.45 -38.45 -21.62
N SER A 103 13.58 -38.44 -20.89
CA SER A 103 14.60 -39.50 -20.99
C SER A 103 14.42 -40.61 -19.95
N GLU A 104 13.98 -40.25 -18.75
CA GLU A 104 13.75 -41.17 -17.63
C GLU A 104 12.46 -40.79 -16.89
N GLU A 105 11.76 -41.78 -16.32
CA GLU A 105 10.57 -41.55 -15.49
C GLU A 105 10.94 -40.73 -14.24
N GLY A 106 10.19 -39.67 -13.97
CA GLY A 106 10.48 -38.82 -12.84
C GLY A 106 9.72 -37.49 -12.84
N THR A 107 9.77 -36.83 -11.69
CA THR A 107 9.11 -35.55 -11.44
C THR A 107 10.10 -34.57 -10.85
N GLY A 108 9.91 -33.28 -11.11
CA GLY A 108 10.78 -32.25 -10.56
C GLY A 108 10.38 -30.85 -11.00
N HIS A 109 11.34 -29.92 -10.87
CA HIS A 109 11.15 -28.51 -11.19
C HIS A 109 12.21 -28.02 -12.18
N ILE A 110 11.78 -27.23 -13.16
CA ILE A 110 12.66 -26.40 -13.98
C ILE A 110 12.76 -25.04 -13.30
N THR A 111 13.98 -24.66 -12.90
CA THR A 111 14.20 -23.43 -12.13
C THR A 111 14.92 -22.39 -12.97
N VAL A 112 14.44 -21.16 -12.92
CA VAL A 112 15.05 -19.99 -13.54
C VAL A 112 15.50 -19.03 -12.44
N THR A 113 16.78 -18.68 -12.44
CA THR A 113 17.41 -17.85 -11.41
C THR A 113 18.08 -16.63 -12.03
N ARG A 114 17.90 -15.47 -11.41
CA ARG A 114 18.56 -14.21 -11.77
C ARG A 114 19.01 -13.48 -10.51
N ASP A 115 20.30 -13.19 -10.40
CA ASP A 115 20.84 -12.41 -9.27
C ASP A 115 20.82 -10.90 -9.59
N CYS A 116 19.75 -10.22 -9.21
CA CYS A 116 19.56 -8.80 -9.48
C CYS A 116 20.25 -7.93 -8.43
N SER A 117 21.18 -7.07 -8.86
CA SER A 117 21.86 -6.10 -7.98
C SER A 117 20.92 -5.11 -7.27
N ARG A 118 19.63 -5.06 -7.67
CA ARG A 118 18.62 -4.14 -7.13
C ARG A 118 17.59 -4.83 -6.22
N TYR A 119 17.15 -6.04 -6.56
CA TYR A 119 16.11 -6.75 -5.81
C TYR A 119 16.59 -8.05 -5.15
N GLY A 120 17.87 -8.40 -5.31
CA GLY A 120 18.43 -9.64 -4.82
C GLY A 120 18.18 -10.80 -5.77
N LEU A 121 18.24 -12.02 -5.23
CA LEU A 121 18.02 -13.26 -5.98
C LEU A 121 16.55 -13.40 -6.35
N ILE A 122 16.28 -13.56 -7.64
CA ILE A 122 14.94 -13.78 -8.20
C ILE A 122 14.93 -15.20 -8.74
N GLU A 123 14.10 -16.06 -8.16
CA GLU A 123 14.01 -17.48 -8.51
C GLU A 123 12.55 -17.83 -8.79
N LYS A 124 12.32 -18.59 -9.86
CA LYS A 124 11.01 -19.16 -10.16
C LYS A 124 11.14 -20.58 -10.69
N SER A 125 10.33 -21.49 -10.16
CA SER A 125 10.29 -22.89 -10.54
C SER A 125 8.99 -23.24 -11.28
N MET A 126 9.08 -24.15 -12.25
CA MET A 126 7.93 -24.74 -12.95
C MET A 126 7.96 -26.27 -12.81
N PRO A 127 6.84 -26.93 -12.44
CA PRO A 127 6.80 -28.37 -12.27
C PRO A 127 6.80 -29.12 -13.61
N PHE A 128 7.39 -30.33 -13.61
CA PHE A 128 7.27 -31.29 -14.71
C PHE A 128 7.06 -32.72 -14.23
N SER A 129 6.48 -33.55 -15.10
CA SER A 129 6.36 -35.00 -14.96
C SER A 129 6.69 -35.72 -16.25
N VAL A 130 7.44 -36.81 -16.14
CA VAL A 130 7.76 -37.74 -17.23
C VAL A 130 7.28 -39.15 -16.86
N GLY A 131 6.57 -39.81 -17.78
CA GLY A 131 6.23 -41.24 -17.68
C GLY A 131 5.03 -41.56 -16.78
N GLY A 132 4.10 -40.62 -16.60
CA GLY A 132 2.86 -40.85 -15.86
C GLY A 132 2.97 -40.72 -14.34
N ALA A 133 4.11 -40.27 -13.82
CA ALA A 133 4.27 -39.91 -12.43
C ALA A 133 3.37 -38.69 -12.06
N PRO A 134 2.87 -38.58 -10.83
CA PRO A 134 2.04 -37.43 -10.44
C PRO A 134 2.88 -36.15 -10.49
N LEU A 135 2.41 -35.13 -11.22
CA LEU A 135 3.06 -33.82 -11.31
C LEU A 135 3.35 -33.30 -9.89
N PRO A 136 4.59 -32.89 -9.58
CA PRO A 136 4.87 -32.32 -8.27
C PRO A 136 4.07 -31.01 -8.14
N PRO A 137 3.62 -30.65 -6.93
CA PRO A 137 2.95 -29.38 -6.70
C PRO A 137 3.82 -28.26 -7.29
N SER A 138 3.24 -27.23 -7.91
CA SER A 138 3.97 -26.19 -8.66
C SER A 138 5.02 -25.41 -7.86
N ASP A 139 5.03 -25.61 -6.55
CA ASP A 139 5.65 -24.75 -5.55
C ASP A 139 6.81 -25.53 -4.88
N GLY A 140 7.79 -25.89 -5.71
CA GLY A 140 8.96 -26.69 -5.34
C GLY A 140 10.23 -25.88 -5.09
N ALA A 141 10.15 -24.94 -4.16
CA ALA A 141 11.21 -24.49 -3.25
C ALA A 141 10.51 -24.08 -1.94
N PRO A 142 11.13 -24.21 -0.75
CA PRO A 142 10.41 -24.22 0.51
C PRO A 142 9.76 -22.86 0.78
N ASP A 143 8.52 -22.94 1.26
CA ASP A 143 7.69 -21.86 1.77
C ASP A 143 7.30 -20.80 0.73
N GLU A 144 6.13 -20.96 0.07
CA GLU A 144 5.10 -19.90 -0.05
C GLU A 144 3.88 -20.29 -0.92
N VAL A 145 2.72 -20.13 -0.29
CA VAL A 145 1.37 -19.78 -0.78
C VAL A 145 0.77 -20.44 -2.07
N PHE A 146 -0.12 -21.41 -1.85
CA PHE A 146 -1.01 -22.06 -2.83
C PHE A 146 -2.21 -21.17 -3.27
N PHE A 147 -2.49 -21.11 -4.58
CA PHE A 147 -3.65 -20.37 -5.15
C PHE A 147 -4.66 -21.27 -5.89
N PHE A 148 -5.95 -21.07 -5.62
CA PHE A 148 -7.03 -21.82 -6.26
C PHE A 148 -7.47 -21.16 -7.57
N SER A 149 -7.20 -21.79 -8.72
CA SER A 149 -7.63 -21.27 -10.02
C SER A 149 -9.12 -21.54 -10.29
N TRP A 150 -9.94 -20.47 -10.39
CA TRP A 150 -11.39 -20.58 -10.63
C TRP A 150 -11.73 -21.35 -11.92
N SER A 151 -10.91 -21.24 -12.97
CA SER A 151 -11.15 -21.97 -14.23
C SER A 151 -11.07 -23.48 -14.06
N LYS A 152 -10.28 -23.95 -13.09
CA LYS A 152 -10.05 -25.37 -12.76
C LYS A 152 -11.13 -25.91 -11.82
N ILE A 153 -11.45 -25.16 -10.76
CA ILE A 153 -12.37 -25.66 -9.72
C ILE A 153 -13.86 -25.49 -10.05
N ARG A 154 -14.25 -24.60 -10.98
CA ARG A 154 -15.67 -24.31 -11.27
C ARG A 154 -16.49 -25.55 -11.67
N THR A 155 -15.88 -26.51 -12.35
CA THR A 155 -16.55 -27.72 -12.85
C THR A 155 -16.49 -28.89 -11.88
N MET A 156 -15.67 -28.79 -10.82
CA MET A 156 -15.51 -29.84 -9.82
C MET A 156 -16.64 -29.77 -8.79
N THR A 157 -17.03 -30.92 -8.25
CA THR A 157 -17.91 -31.02 -7.07
C THR A 157 -17.17 -30.59 -5.81
N ILE A 158 -17.92 -30.22 -4.76
CA ILE A 158 -17.33 -29.89 -3.44
C ILE A 158 -16.43 -31.03 -2.93
N VAL A 159 -16.89 -32.28 -3.11
CA VAL A 159 -16.15 -33.49 -2.71
C VAL A 159 -14.89 -33.68 -3.56
N GLU A 160 -14.98 -33.48 -4.87
CA GLU A 160 -13.82 -33.56 -5.77
C GLU A 160 -12.76 -32.51 -5.43
N VAL A 161 -13.17 -31.27 -5.12
CA VAL A 161 -12.24 -30.22 -4.67
C VAL A 161 -11.59 -30.62 -3.35
N ALA A 162 -12.37 -31.01 -2.34
CA ALA A 162 -11.85 -31.41 -1.04
C ALA A 162 -10.81 -32.55 -1.16
N GLN A 163 -11.11 -33.57 -1.96
CA GLN A 163 -10.21 -34.69 -2.20
C GLN A 163 -8.96 -34.29 -3.01
N THR A 164 -9.11 -33.45 -4.04
CA THR A 164 -8.01 -33.00 -4.90
C THR A 164 -6.98 -32.19 -4.11
N TYR A 165 -7.43 -31.41 -3.14
CA TYR A 165 -6.58 -30.50 -2.36
C TYR A 165 -6.32 -30.98 -0.92
N GLY A 166 -6.70 -32.22 -0.57
CA GLY A 166 -6.43 -32.80 0.74
C GLY A 166 -7.13 -32.10 1.92
N ILE A 167 -8.25 -31.41 1.67
CA ILE A 167 -9.02 -30.69 2.69
C ILE A 167 -10.09 -31.63 3.29
N PRO A 168 -10.30 -31.66 4.62
CA PRO A 168 -11.41 -32.41 5.20
C PRO A 168 -12.75 -31.93 4.65
N ILE A 169 -13.55 -32.86 4.13
CA ILE A 169 -14.85 -32.55 3.48
C ILE A 169 -15.78 -31.83 4.46
N ASP A 170 -15.78 -32.22 5.73
CA ASP A 170 -16.61 -31.62 6.77
C ASP A 170 -16.31 -30.12 6.96
N ASP A 171 -15.03 -29.72 6.83
CA ASP A 171 -14.62 -28.32 6.99
C ASP A 171 -15.05 -27.47 5.80
N VAL A 172 -14.98 -28.02 4.58
CA VAL A 172 -15.51 -27.36 3.36
C VAL A 172 -17.04 -27.20 3.45
N MET A 173 -17.74 -28.24 3.89
CA MET A 173 -19.20 -28.22 4.03
C MET A 173 -19.66 -27.25 5.12
N ASN A 174 -18.95 -27.21 6.26
CA ASN A 174 -19.22 -26.26 7.34
C ASN A 174 -18.93 -24.81 6.92
N ALA A 175 -17.84 -24.56 6.17
CA ALA A 175 -17.46 -23.22 5.73
C ALA A 175 -18.49 -22.60 4.78
N PHE A 176 -19.15 -23.42 3.94
CA PHE A 176 -20.21 -22.95 3.04
C PHE A 176 -21.63 -23.14 3.60
N GLY A 177 -21.79 -23.76 4.77
CA GLY A 177 -23.08 -23.96 5.44
C GLY A 177 -24.01 -24.93 4.71
N ILE A 178 -23.45 -26.04 4.18
CA ILE A 178 -24.16 -27.00 3.32
C ILE A 178 -24.22 -28.36 4.02
N GLU A 179 -25.33 -29.07 3.84
CA GLU A 179 -25.49 -30.44 4.35
C GLU A 179 -24.57 -31.42 3.60
N ALA A 180 -23.84 -32.24 4.36
CA ALA A 180 -22.98 -33.30 3.84
C ALA A 180 -23.78 -34.24 2.89
N ASP A 181 -23.17 -34.63 1.77
CA ASP A 181 -23.72 -35.40 0.63
C ASP A 181 -24.44 -34.61 -0.49
N SER A 182 -24.33 -33.28 -0.54
CA SER A 182 -24.82 -32.51 -1.71
C SER A 182 -23.88 -32.64 -2.93
N PRO A 183 -24.32 -33.21 -4.08
CA PRO A 183 -23.46 -33.44 -5.25
C PRO A 183 -23.35 -32.18 -6.14
N MET A 184 -23.06 -31.03 -5.51
CA MET A 184 -23.08 -29.72 -6.16
C MET A 184 -21.70 -29.32 -6.65
N THR A 185 -21.61 -28.71 -7.84
CA THR A 185 -20.36 -28.13 -8.36
C THR A 185 -20.10 -26.73 -7.82
N MET A 186 -18.84 -26.27 -7.84
CA MET A 186 -18.49 -24.91 -7.41
C MET A 186 -19.22 -23.81 -8.22
N ASP A 187 -19.48 -24.02 -9.51
CA ASP A 187 -20.31 -23.09 -10.31
C ASP A 187 -21.79 -23.10 -9.89
N GLN A 188 -22.32 -24.26 -9.50
CA GLN A 188 -23.68 -24.38 -8.95
C GLN A 188 -23.78 -23.76 -7.56
N LEU A 189 -22.71 -23.81 -6.76
CA LEU A 189 -22.59 -23.13 -5.46
C LEU A 189 -22.80 -21.62 -5.62
N TRP A 190 -22.05 -21.01 -6.55
CA TRP A 190 -22.14 -19.59 -6.88
C TRP A 190 -23.54 -19.20 -7.36
N ARG A 191 -24.15 -20.00 -8.24
CA ARG A 191 -25.48 -19.69 -8.83
C ARG A 191 -26.64 -19.91 -7.87
N THR A 192 -26.55 -20.91 -7.00
CA THR A 192 -27.65 -21.32 -6.11
C THR A 192 -27.67 -20.50 -4.82
N TYR A 193 -26.48 -20.28 -4.22
CA TYR A 193 -26.35 -19.58 -2.94
C TYR A 193 -25.85 -18.13 -3.07
N GLY A 194 -25.50 -17.69 -4.29
CA GLY A 194 -25.02 -16.33 -4.54
C GLY A 194 -23.63 -16.03 -3.97
N ILE A 195 -22.86 -17.08 -3.63
CA ILE A 195 -21.52 -16.95 -3.02
C ILE A 195 -20.52 -16.60 -4.12
N ASP A 196 -19.99 -15.39 -4.09
CA ASP A 196 -19.08 -14.89 -5.12
C ASP A 196 -17.85 -15.81 -5.30
N LYS A 197 -17.45 -16.02 -6.55
CA LYS A 197 -16.31 -16.87 -6.93
C LYS A 197 -15.00 -16.54 -6.20
N HIS A 198 -14.79 -15.28 -5.79
CA HIS A 198 -13.60 -14.88 -5.04
C HIS A 198 -13.69 -15.35 -3.59
N VAL A 199 -14.89 -15.39 -3.00
CA VAL A 199 -15.13 -15.90 -1.65
C VAL A 199 -14.94 -17.41 -1.63
N ILE A 200 -15.47 -18.14 -2.61
CA ILE A 200 -15.25 -19.59 -2.74
C ILE A 200 -13.76 -19.91 -2.79
N ARG A 201 -13.02 -19.16 -3.60
CA ARG A 201 -11.57 -19.31 -3.74
C ARG A 201 -10.82 -19.07 -2.42
N GLU A 202 -11.08 -17.93 -1.77
CA GLU A 202 -10.39 -17.52 -0.54
C GLU A 202 -10.71 -18.45 0.64
N THR A 203 -11.95 -18.94 0.73
CA THR A 203 -12.34 -19.93 1.74
C THR A 203 -11.64 -21.27 1.54
N LEU A 204 -11.51 -21.74 0.30
CA LEU A 204 -10.78 -22.97 0.00
C LEU A 204 -9.28 -22.82 0.24
N GLU A 205 -8.71 -21.66 -0.08
CA GLU A 205 -7.32 -21.30 0.26
C GLU A 205 -7.09 -21.38 1.76
N GLY A 206 -7.96 -20.77 2.58
CA GLY A 206 -7.86 -20.84 4.04
C GLY A 206 -7.93 -22.28 4.59
N LEU A 207 -8.93 -23.06 4.15
CA LEU A 207 -9.10 -24.46 4.59
C LEU A 207 -7.94 -25.36 4.17
N TYR A 208 -7.29 -25.06 3.05
CA TYR A 208 -6.09 -25.76 2.60
C TYR A 208 -4.92 -25.56 3.56
N TYR A 209 -4.67 -24.33 4.01
CA TYR A 209 -3.61 -24.04 4.98
C TYR A 209 -3.88 -24.66 6.35
N ASP A 210 -5.14 -24.66 6.79
CA ASP A 210 -5.53 -25.30 8.05
C ASP A 210 -5.31 -26.83 8.01
N ALA A 211 -5.55 -27.45 6.85
CA ALA A 211 -5.34 -28.88 6.64
C ALA A 211 -3.86 -29.27 6.46
N HIS A 212 -3.00 -28.33 6.05
CA HIS A 212 -1.59 -28.55 5.75
C HIS A 212 -0.69 -27.56 6.53
N PRO A 213 -0.60 -27.71 7.87
CA PRO A 213 0.30 -26.87 8.66
C PRO A 213 1.75 -27.09 8.20
N ALA A 214 2.43 -25.99 7.85
CA ALA A 214 3.85 -26.01 7.51
C ALA A 214 4.66 -26.66 8.65
N ALA A 215 5.61 -27.53 8.29
CA ALA A 215 6.53 -28.12 9.25
C ALA A 215 7.30 -26.99 9.96
N ASP A 216 7.38 -27.08 11.29
CA ASP A 216 8.08 -26.16 12.21
C ASP A 216 9.41 -25.63 11.65
N ASP A 217 9.35 -24.46 11.00
CA ASP A 217 10.52 -23.76 10.50
C ASP A 217 10.99 -22.73 11.52
N SER A 218 11.71 -23.25 12.51
CA SER A 218 12.45 -22.45 13.48
C SER A 218 13.72 -21.81 12.89
N ASN A 219 13.97 -21.91 11.57
CA ASN A 219 15.20 -21.46 10.94
C ASN A 219 15.06 -20.57 9.69
N ASN A 220 13.86 -20.24 9.20
CA ASN A 220 13.73 -19.13 8.27
C ASN A 220 13.98 -17.80 9.00
N PRO A 221 15.07 -17.07 8.72
CA PRO A 221 15.24 -15.77 9.31
C PRO A 221 14.12 -14.90 8.74
N VAL A 222 13.21 -14.45 9.61
CA VAL A 222 12.34 -13.30 9.33
C VAL A 222 13.25 -12.24 8.73
N VAL A 223 13.19 -12.06 7.41
CA VAL A 223 14.09 -11.17 6.70
C VAL A 223 13.71 -9.77 7.15
N PHE A 224 14.40 -9.29 8.19
CA PHE A 224 14.24 -7.95 8.70
C PHE A 224 14.76 -7.00 7.62
N ASP A 225 13.89 -6.62 6.69
CA ASP A 225 14.24 -5.67 5.65
C ASP A 225 14.62 -4.34 6.32
N PHE A 226 15.92 -4.08 6.35
CA PHE A 226 16.55 -2.92 6.97
C PHE A 226 15.96 -1.61 6.43
N SER A 227 15.42 -1.63 5.21
CA SER A 227 14.75 -0.51 4.56
C SER A 227 13.58 0.04 5.39
N PHE A 228 12.78 -0.84 6.01
CA PHE A 228 11.64 -0.41 6.84
C PHE A 228 12.08 0.32 8.12
N TYR A 229 13.18 -0.12 8.74
CA TYR A 229 13.73 0.53 9.93
C TYR A 229 14.33 1.90 9.62
N VAL A 230 15.03 2.03 8.49
CA VAL A 230 15.57 3.33 8.03
C VAL A 230 14.42 4.30 7.77
N ARG A 231 13.39 3.85 7.07
CA ARG A 231 12.18 4.64 6.81
C ARG A 231 11.55 5.15 8.12
N ASP A 232 11.38 4.28 9.09
CA ASP A 232 10.74 4.60 10.38
C ASP A 232 11.62 5.53 11.24
N ALA A 233 12.95 5.32 11.22
CA ALA A 233 13.91 6.19 11.88
C ALA A 233 13.87 7.61 11.29
N VAL A 234 13.79 7.75 9.96
CA VAL A 234 13.64 9.06 9.30
C VAL A 234 12.34 9.74 9.70
N LEU A 235 11.23 9.00 9.83
CA LEU A 235 9.95 9.54 10.29
C LEU A 235 10.08 10.11 11.72
N VAL A 236 10.69 9.36 12.63
CA VAL A 236 10.93 9.78 14.01
C VAL A 236 11.81 11.03 14.06
N LEU A 237 12.91 11.05 13.31
CA LEU A 237 13.82 12.18 13.25
C LEU A 237 13.14 13.45 12.74
N LEU A 238 12.30 13.33 11.71
CA LEU A 238 11.51 14.45 11.18
C LEU A 238 10.47 14.96 12.19
N LEU A 239 9.84 14.07 12.96
CA LEU A 239 8.91 14.45 14.02
C LEU A 239 9.60 15.18 15.17
N ILE A 240 10.73 14.66 15.65
CA ILE A 240 11.54 15.30 16.70
C ILE A 240 11.98 16.68 16.24
N THR A 241 12.55 16.77 15.03
CA THR A 241 13.00 18.05 14.45
C THR A 241 11.84 19.03 14.31
N SER A 242 10.67 18.57 13.85
CA SER A 242 9.46 19.39 13.74
C SER A 242 8.97 19.90 15.09
N ALA A 243 8.97 19.05 16.13
CA ALA A 243 8.60 19.45 17.49
C ALA A 243 9.57 20.49 18.05
N LEU A 244 10.89 20.29 17.89
CA LEU A 244 11.91 21.25 18.33
C LEU A 244 11.78 22.61 17.62
N LEU A 245 11.57 22.60 16.30
CA LEU A 245 11.36 23.82 15.52
C LEU A 245 10.06 24.53 15.92
N PHE A 246 9.01 23.77 16.20
CA PHE A 246 7.74 24.31 16.67
C PHE A 246 7.89 24.98 18.05
N ILE A 247 8.55 24.33 19.01
CA ILE A 247 8.82 24.85 20.35
C ILE A 247 9.70 26.11 20.27
N LYS A 248 10.72 26.13 19.41
CA LYS A 248 11.57 27.31 19.15
C LYS A 248 10.85 28.43 18.36
N ALA A 249 9.53 28.34 18.18
CA ALA A 249 8.70 29.28 17.43
C ALA A 249 9.16 29.54 15.98
N ARG A 250 9.89 28.59 15.36
CA ARG A 250 10.38 28.67 13.98
C ARG A 250 9.33 28.18 12.99
N TYR A 251 8.11 28.70 13.07
CA TYR A 251 6.94 28.21 12.30
C TYR A 251 7.10 28.25 10.77
N ARG A 252 8.01 29.09 10.24
CA ARG A 252 8.32 29.13 8.80
C ARG A 252 9.11 27.90 8.33
N ALA A 253 9.91 27.28 9.21
CA ALA A 253 10.70 26.09 8.88
C ALA A 253 9.83 24.87 8.55
N ARG A 254 8.53 24.91 8.89
CA ARG A 254 7.52 23.93 8.48
C ARG A 254 7.53 23.62 6.98
N TYR A 255 7.79 24.62 6.13
CA TYR A 255 7.84 24.37 4.68
C TYR A 255 9.02 23.49 4.29
N LEU A 256 10.14 23.59 5.01
CA LEU A 256 11.32 22.73 4.81
C LEU A 256 11.03 21.31 5.27
N THR A 257 10.44 21.12 6.45
CA THR A 257 10.09 19.77 6.94
C THR A 257 9.07 19.10 6.03
N LEU A 258 8.04 19.82 5.58
CA LEU A 258 7.06 19.30 4.62
C LEU A 258 7.68 18.95 3.26
N ALA A 259 8.63 19.76 2.78
CA ALA A 259 9.34 19.47 1.54
C ALA A 259 10.24 18.24 1.68
N ALA A 260 10.98 18.13 2.79
CA ALA A 260 11.82 16.97 3.09
C ALA A 260 10.99 15.68 3.20
N SER A 261 9.87 15.72 3.93
CA SER A 261 8.94 14.61 4.02
C SER A 261 8.38 14.20 2.66
N LEU A 262 8.03 15.17 1.81
CA LEU A 262 7.52 14.89 0.47
C LEU A 262 8.59 14.28 -0.43
N ALA A 263 9.82 14.80 -0.37
CA ALA A 263 10.94 14.26 -1.13
C ALA A 263 11.26 12.82 -0.71
N TYR A 264 11.31 12.54 0.58
CA TYR A 264 11.66 11.21 1.08
C TYR A 264 10.48 10.22 1.01
N PHE A 265 9.37 10.48 1.69
CA PHE A 265 8.26 9.52 1.74
C PHE A 265 7.41 9.48 0.47
N GLY A 266 7.33 10.61 -0.24
CA GLY A 266 6.56 10.70 -1.49
C GLY A 266 7.37 10.28 -2.71
N LEU A 267 8.51 10.94 -2.96
CA LEU A 267 9.27 10.74 -4.20
C LEU A 267 10.28 9.59 -4.12
N TYR A 268 11.03 9.46 -3.01
CA TYR A 268 12.04 8.42 -2.88
C TYR A 268 11.45 7.04 -2.54
N LEU A 269 10.46 7.00 -1.65
CA LEU A 269 9.75 5.79 -1.25
C LEU A 269 8.42 5.58 -1.99
N GLU A 270 8.15 6.34 -3.05
CA GLU A 270 6.97 6.21 -3.92
C GLU A 270 5.61 6.13 -3.18
N GLY A 271 5.50 6.72 -1.98
CA GLY A 271 4.27 6.72 -1.19
C GLY A 271 4.03 5.48 -0.34
N CYS A 272 5.00 4.58 -0.21
CA CYS A 272 4.92 3.30 0.54
C CYS A 272 4.84 3.45 2.07
N MET A 273 4.49 4.64 2.56
CA MET A 273 4.12 4.91 3.96
C MET A 273 2.59 4.94 4.11
N CYS A 274 1.95 3.76 4.04
CA CYS A 274 0.50 3.63 4.18
C CYS A 274 0.08 3.54 5.66
N HIS A 275 0.11 4.69 6.35
CA HIS A 275 -0.49 4.80 7.70
C HIS A 275 -1.97 4.36 7.75
N LEU A 276 -2.66 4.41 6.61
CA LEU A 276 -4.05 4.02 6.48
C LEU A 276 -4.18 2.49 6.44
N GLY A 277 -3.35 1.79 5.68
CA GLY A 277 -3.25 0.33 5.73
C GLY A 277 -2.88 -0.15 7.13
N ALA A 278 -1.94 0.54 7.78
CA ALA A 278 -1.46 0.21 9.12
C ALA A 278 -2.54 0.20 10.21
N ILE A 279 -3.61 0.97 10.03
CA ILE A 279 -4.73 1.01 10.97
C ILE A 279 -5.64 -0.21 10.81
N ALA A 280 -5.76 -0.77 9.61
CA ALA A 280 -6.62 -1.92 9.31
C ALA A 280 -5.91 -3.28 9.50
N GLN A 281 -4.60 -3.33 9.24
CA GLN A 281 -3.80 -4.57 9.30
C GLN A 281 -3.96 -5.40 10.59
N PRO A 282 -4.04 -4.80 11.81
CA PRO A 282 -4.22 -5.56 13.04
C PRO A 282 -5.51 -6.40 13.11
N PHE A 283 -6.48 -6.16 12.23
CA PHE A 283 -7.74 -6.91 12.16
C PHE A 283 -7.75 -7.96 11.05
N VAL A 284 -6.67 -8.04 10.27
CA VAL A 284 -6.54 -8.86 9.07
C VAL A 284 -5.50 -9.96 9.25
N VAL A 285 -4.40 -9.66 9.95
CA VAL A 285 -3.27 -10.60 10.14
C VAL A 285 -3.09 -10.98 11.60
N ASP A 286 -2.72 -12.24 11.84
CA ASP A 286 -2.47 -12.77 13.20
C ASP A 286 -1.13 -12.30 13.78
N VAL A 287 -0.14 -12.03 12.92
CA VAL A 287 1.18 -11.52 13.32
C VAL A 287 1.36 -10.12 12.75
N ILE A 288 1.44 -9.12 13.65
CA ILE A 288 1.59 -7.71 13.26
C ILE A 288 3.08 -7.33 13.25
N PRO A 289 3.67 -6.99 12.10
CA PRO A 289 5.05 -6.56 12.05
C PRO A 289 5.26 -5.23 12.80
N ILE A 290 6.38 -5.14 13.53
CA ILE A 290 6.69 -4.01 14.43
C ILE A 290 6.62 -2.65 13.73
N HIS A 291 7.01 -2.57 12.47
CA HIS A 291 7.00 -1.32 11.71
C HIS A 291 5.58 -0.76 11.49
N TRP A 292 4.55 -1.60 11.35
CA TRP A 292 3.16 -1.13 11.25
C TRP A 292 2.69 -0.49 12.55
N ILE A 293 3.08 -1.07 13.68
CA ILE A 293 2.79 -0.52 15.02
C ILE A 293 3.45 0.85 15.16
N ILE A 294 4.73 0.95 14.80
CA ILE A 294 5.49 2.21 14.81
C ILE A 294 4.80 3.28 13.96
N LEU A 295 4.37 2.94 12.75
CA LEU A 295 3.68 3.86 11.84
C LEU A 295 2.36 4.41 12.40
N VAL A 296 1.62 3.67 13.21
CA VAL A 296 0.34 4.13 13.80
C VAL A 296 0.56 4.82 15.14
N ILE A 297 1.32 4.19 16.03
CA ILE A 297 1.47 4.62 17.41
C ILE A 297 2.24 5.93 17.51
N ILE A 298 3.28 6.14 16.70
CA ILE A 298 4.11 7.35 16.78
C ILE A 298 3.33 8.62 16.42
N PRO A 299 2.56 8.69 15.31
CA PRO A 299 1.67 9.81 15.03
C PRO A 299 0.61 10.04 16.11
N ILE A 300 0.05 8.97 16.68
CA ILE A 300 -0.93 9.05 17.77
C ILE A 300 -0.29 9.65 19.03
N PHE A 301 0.85 9.11 19.45
CA PHE A 301 1.58 9.54 20.63
C PHE A 301 2.03 11.01 20.51
N THR A 302 2.63 11.37 19.38
CA THR A 302 3.01 12.77 19.12
C THR A 302 1.79 13.68 19.04
N SER A 303 0.63 13.19 18.57
CA SER A 303 -0.63 13.92 18.57
C SER A 303 -1.18 14.18 19.97
N LEU A 304 -1.04 13.20 20.86
CA LEU A 304 -1.43 13.33 22.26
C LEU A 304 -0.54 14.33 23.02
N LEU A 305 0.74 14.39 22.69
CA LEU A 305 1.64 15.37 23.31
C LEU A 305 1.45 16.77 22.71
N PHE A 306 1.62 16.92 21.40
CA PHE A 306 1.79 18.22 20.75
C PHE A 306 0.57 18.67 19.92
N GLY A 307 -0.54 17.95 20.00
CA GLY A 307 -1.63 18.05 19.01
C GLY A 307 -1.16 17.51 17.66
N ARG A 308 -1.93 17.71 16.58
CA ARG A 308 -1.65 17.10 15.26
C ARG A 308 -0.45 17.70 14.51
N ILE A 309 0.72 17.69 15.13
CA ILE A 309 1.99 18.16 14.59
C ILE A 309 2.43 17.29 13.40
N PHE A 310 2.19 15.97 13.45
CA PHE A 310 2.41 15.07 12.32
C PHE A 310 1.70 15.57 11.06
N CYS A 311 0.39 15.80 11.12
CA CYS A 311 -0.36 16.36 10.00
C CYS A 311 0.20 17.71 9.57
N GLY A 312 0.55 18.58 10.53
CA GLY A 312 1.06 19.91 10.28
C GLY A 312 2.39 19.93 9.54
N TRP A 313 3.35 19.13 9.96
CA TRP A 313 4.78 19.31 9.68
C TRP A 313 5.46 18.16 8.94
N VAL A 314 4.92 16.95 9.03
CA VAL A 314 5.59 15.72 8.56
C VAL A 314 4.79 14.95 7.51
N CYS A 315 3.46 14.95 7.60
CA CYS A 315 2.61 14.21 6.66
C CYS A 315 2.81 14.69 5.22
N PHE A 316 3.38 13.83 4.37
CA PHE A 316 3.70 14.12 2.98
C PHE A 316 2.42 14.30 2.11
N PHE A 317 1.34 13.55 2.38
CA PHE A 317 0.03 13.83 1.76
C PHE A 317 -0.48 15.23 2.08
N GLY A 318 -0.29 15.68 3.33
CA GLY A 318 -0.59 17.04 3.76
C GLY A 318 0.35 18.09 3.16
N ALA A 319 1.56 17.70 2.75
CA ALA A 319 2.52 18.53 2.04
C ALA A 319 2.07 18.77 0.60
N VAL A 320 1.72 17.71 -0.15
CA VAL A 320 1.20 17.80 -1.53
C VAL A 320 0.03 18.78 -1.59
N GLN A 321 -1.01 18.55 -0.78
CA GLN A 321 -2.20 19.41 -0.78
C GLN A 321 -1.89 20.86 -0.39
N LYS A 322 -0.89 21.07 0.47
CA LYS A 322 -0.46 22.41 0.88
C LYS A 322 0.27 23.16 -0.23
N PHE A 323 1.18 22.49 -0.92
CA PHE A 323 1.93 23.06 -2.04
C PHE A 323 1.02 23.32 -3.25
N LEU A 324 0.11 22.40 -3.54
CA LEU A 324 -0.95 22.59 -4.54
C LEU A 324 -1.81 23.80 -4.22
N TYR A 325 -2.29 23.94 -2.99
CA TYR A 325 -3.10 25.09 -2.59
C TYR A 325 -2.34 26.43 -2.72
N ASP A 326 -1.10 26.51 -2.23
CA ASP A 326 -0.29 27.73 -2.30
C ASP A 326 0.03 28.13 -3.73
N GLY A 327 0.43 27.16 -4.56
CA GLY A 327 0.77 27.41 -5.95
C GLY A 327 -0.45 27.69 -6.80
N GLY A 328 -1.57 26.98 -6.58
CA GLY A 328 -2.85 27.26 -7.21
C GLY A 328 -3.38 28.65 -6.90
N ARG A 329 -3.30 29.10 -5.63
CA ARG A 329 -3.65 30.48 -5.26
C ARG A 329 -2.75 31.50 -5.96
N ARG A 330 -1.45 31.23 -6.08
CA ARG A 330 -0.49 32.14 -6.72
C ARG A 330 -0.63 32.18 -8.25
N ALA A 331 -0.95 31.05 -8.87
CA ALA A 331 -1.11 30.93 -10.31
C ALA A 331 -2.47 31.43 -10.80
N PHE A 332 -3.56 31.03 -10.14
CA PHE A 332 -4.93 31.24 -10.62
C PHE A 332 -5.73 32.28 -9.82
N LYS A 333 -5.12 32.92 -8.80
CA LYS A 333 -5.77 33.94 -7.92
C LYS A 333 -7.13 33.52 -7.35
N ILE A 334 -7.34 32.21 -7.17
CA ILE A 334 -8.63 31.63 -6.75
C ILE A 334 -9.02 32.15 -5.36
N ARG A 335 -10.24 32.68 -5.24
CA ARG A 335 -10.87 33.00 -3.94
C ARG A 335 -11.42 31.71 -3.36
N THR A 336 -10.86 31.29 -2.23
CA THR A 336 -11.12 29.97 -1.66
C THR A 336 -11.92 30.05 -0.36
N PRO A 337 -13.01 29.27 -0.22
CA PRO A 337 -13.75 29.20 1.03
C PRO A 337 -12.87 28.57 2.11
N ARG A 338 -12.72 29.27 3.24
CA ARG A 338 -11.84 28.81 4.34
C ARG A 338 -12.55 27.85 5.30
N LYS A 339 -13.87 27.99 5.41
CA LYS A 339 -14.72 27.15 6.24
C LYS A 339 -15.29 26.03 5.38
N VAL A 340 -15.13 24.82 5.87
CA VAL A 340 -15.83 23.64 5.37
C VAL A 340 -17.10 23.49 6.21
N PRO A 341 -18.24 23.09 5.64
CA PRO A 341 -19.46 22.90 6.42
C PRO A 341 -19.26 21.79 7.47
N ARG A 342 -19.92 21.93 8.63
CA ARG A 342 -19.72 21.02 9.78
C ARG A 342 -20.01 19.56 9.44
N TRP A 343 -21.00 19.29 8.59
CA TRP A 343 -21.36 17.92 8.19
C TRP A 343 -20.22 17.19 7.46
N ALA A 344 -19.37 17.91 6.70
CA ALA A 344 -18.28 17.29 5.96
C ALA A 344 -17.18 16.75 6.87
N HIS A 345 -17.12 17.21 8.14
CA HIS A 345 -16.21 16.63 9.13
C HIS A 345 -16.66 15.23 9.59
N TYR A 346 -17.93 14.86 9.38
CA TYR A 346 -18.44 13.53 9.71
C TYR A 346 -18.15 12.51 8.60
N ILE A 347 -17.90 12.95 7.36
CA ILE A 347 -17.54 12.06 6.25
C ILE A 347 -16.29 11.24 6.59
N LYS A 348 -15.21 11.86 7.11
CA LYS A 348 -14.00 11.11 7.49
C LYS A 348 -14.24 10.05 8.57
N PHE A 349 -15.25 10.22 9.42
CA PHE A 349 -15.65 9.18 10.39
C PHE A 349 -16.44 8.06 9.72
N LEU A 350 -17.27 8.39 8.73
CA LEU A 350 -17.92 7.39 7.89
C LEU A 350 -16.89 6.58 7.09
N VAL A 351 -15.87 7.23 6.53
CA VAL A 351 -14.77 6.54 5.83
C VAL A 351 -13.98 5.66 6.79
N LEU A 352 -13.63 6.16 7.98
CA LEU A 352 -12.94 5.35 8.99
C LEU A 352 -13.80 4.16 9.45
N GLY A 353 -15.10 4.37 9.68
CA GLY A 353 -16.03 3.34 10.12
C GLY A 353 -16.27 2.27 9.06
N THR A 354 -16.41 2.66 7.79
CA THR A 354 -16.51 1.70 6.67
C THR A 354 -15.22 0.92 6.49
N MET A 355 -14.07 1.57 6.53
CA MET A 355 -12.76 0.91 6.48
C MET A 355 -12.60 -0.13 7.60
N LEU A 356 -12.97 0.23 8.83
CA LEU A 356 -12.89 -0.68 9.98
C LEU A 356 -13.93 -1.81 9.88
N PHE A 357 -15.13 -1.51 9.37
CA PHE A 357 -16.17 -2.52 9.13
C PHE A 357 -15.69 -3.57 8.14
N TYR A 358 -15.11 -3.19 7.00
CA TYR A 358 -14.56 -4.16 6.04
C TYR A 358 -13.37 -4.93 6.61
N ALA A 359 -12.49 -4.26 7.37
CA ALA A 359 -11.36 -4.91 8.02
C ALA A 359 -11.82 -5.99 9.02
N ILE A 360 -12.85 -5.71 9.83
CA ILE A 360 -13.35 -6.65 10.86
C ILE A 360 -14.28 -7.71 10.25
N ALA A 361 -15.18 -7.32 9.35
CA ALA A 361 -16.23 -8.21 8.85
C ALA A 361 -15.75 -9.12 7.71
N GLN A 362 -14.70 -8.74 7.00
CA GLN A 362 -14.20 -9.47 5.83
C GLN A 362 -12.71 -9.77 5.90
N ALA A 363 -12.02 -9.45 7.00
CA ALA A 363 -10.56 -9.59 7.13
C ALA A 363 -9.80 -8.97 5.93
N ARG A 364 -10.33 -7.89 5.34
CA ARG A 364 -9.76 -7.26 4.14
C ARG A 364 -9.28 -5.84 4.40
N ALA A 365 -8.03 -5.57 4.05
CA ALA A 365 -7.43 -4.23 4.12
C ALA A 365 -7.80 -3.38 2.88
N VAL A 366 -9.11 -3.16 2.67
CA VAL A 366 -9.67 -2.49 1.48
C VAL A 366 -8.98 -1.15 1.20
N PHE A 367 -8.61 -0.37 2.21
CA PHE A 367 -8.03 0.95 1.98
C PHE A 367 -6.69 0.93 1.19
N CYS A 368 -5.90 -0.14 1.25
CA CYS A 368 -4.65 -0.24 0.49
C CYS A 368 -4.91 -0.30 -1.04
N GLU A 369 -5.99 -0.96 -1.46
CA GLU A 369 -6.38 -1.05 -2.87
C GLU A 369 -6.97 0.27 -3.40
N TYR A 370 -7.62 1.03 -2.51
CA TYR A 370 -8.35 2.24 -2.88
C TYR A 370 -7.65 3.54 -2.42
N ASP A 371 -6.36 3.52 -2.05
CA ASP A 371 -5.63 4.72 -1.61
C ASP A 371 -5.41 5.69 -2.79
N PRO A 372 -6.10 6.84 -2.83
CA PRO A 372 -5.96 7.78 -3.95
C PRO A 372 -4.56 8.37 -4.04
N PHE A 373 -3.77 8.36 -2.96
CA PHE A 373 -2.44 8.94 -3.00
C PHE A 373 -1.36 7.96 -3.45
N TYR A 374 -1.57 6.65 -3.29
CA TYR A 374 -0.70 5.63 -3.87
C TYR A 374 -0.58 5.81 -5.39
N PHE A 375 -1.71 6.04 -6.06
CA PHE A 375 -1.77 6.32 -7.50
C PHE A 375 -1.05 7.60 -7.95
N ILE A 376 -0.87 8.59 -7.05
CA ILE A 376 -0.15 9.82 -7.37
C ILE A 376 1.35 9.56 -7.52
N PHE A 377 1.90 8.67 -6.68
CA PHE A 377 3.35 8.45 -6.60
C PHE A 377 3.81 7.27 -7.44
N VAL A 378 3.00 6.21 -7.59
CA VAL A 378 3.33 5.00 -8.37
C VAL A 378 3.14 5.19 -9.89
N ARG A 379 2.72 6.40 -10.33
CA ARG A 379 2.64 6.82 -11.75
C ARG A 379 1.78 5.92 -12.67
N ARG A 380 1.10 4.90 -12.15
CA ARG A 380 0.10 4.09 -12.85
C ARG A 380 -1.27 4.76 -12.78
N PHE A 381 -1.46 5.72 -13.65
CA PHE A 381 -2.72 6.43 -13.78
C PHE A 381 -3.75 5.56 -14.50
N GLN A 382 -4.49 4.75 -13.75
CA GLN A 382 -5.61 4.00 -14.31
C GLN A 382 -6.84 4.89 -14.39
N TRP A 383 -7.44 5.02 -15.58
CA TRP A 383 -8.60 5.87 -15.88
C TRP A 383 -9.93 5.39 -15.26
N GLY A 384 -9.87 4.47 -14.28
CA GLY A 384 -11.02 3.96 -13.57
C GLY A 384 -11.56 4.92 -12.51
N VAL A 385 -12.59 4.47 -11.78
CA VAL A 385 -13.27 5.22 -10.70
C VAL A 385 -12.26 5.76 -9.66
N LEU A 386 -11.19 5.01 -9.37
CA LEU A 386 -10.12 5.37 -8.45
C LEU A 386 -9.22 6.51 -8.94
N GLY A 387 -8.83 6.50 -10.21
CA GLY A 387 -8.12 7.62 -10.83
C GLY A 387 -8.96 8.89 -10.83
N GLY A 388 -10.26 8.76 -11.14
CA GLY A 388 -11.23 9.86 -11.06
C GLY A 388 -11.36 10.47 -9.65
N LEU A 389 -11.45 9.63 -8.62
CA LEU A 389 -11.50 10.08 -7.23
C LEU A 389 -10.20 10.80 -6.82
N THR A 390 -9.05 10.28 -7.23
CA THR A 390 -7.73 10.89 -7.00
C THR A 390 -7.64 12.28 -7.62
N ILE A 391 -8.05 12.43 -8.88
CA ILE A 391 -8.10 13.74 -9.57
C ILE A 391 -9.02 14.70 -8.83
N LEU A 392 -10.21 14.25 -8.45
CA LEU A 392 -11.17 15.06 -7.71
C LEU A 392 -10.56 15.58 -6.40
N LEU A 393 -9.83 14.73 -5.68
CA LEU A 393 -9.16 15.09 -4.43
C LEU A 393 -8.01 16.09 -4.65
N ILE A 394 -7.22 15.93 -5.71
CA ILE A 394 -6.17 16.89 -6.12
C ILE A 394 -6.80 18.25 -6.47
N ILE A 395 -7.84 18.25 -7.31
CA ILE A 395 -8.55 19.46 -7.72
C ILE A 395 -9.16 20.14 -6.49
N SER A 396 -9.81 19.38 -5.60
CA SER A 396 -10.36 19.93 -4.36
C SER A 396 -9.31 20.64 -3.50
N SER A 397 -8.06 20.17 -3.55
CA SER A 397 -6.94 20.74 -2.80
C SER A 397 -6.45 22.08 -3.37
N LEU A 398 -6.76 22.39 -4.63
CA LEU A 398 -6.52 23.73 -5.21
C LEU A 398 -7.50 24.77 -4.63
N PHE A 399 -8.73 24.36 -4.35
CA PHE A 399 -9.79 25.24 -3.84
C PHE A 399 -9.88 25.26 -2.31
N ILE A 400 -9.48 24.19 -1.63
CA ILE A 400 -9.58 24.05 -0.18
C ILE A 400 -8.22 23.58 0.35
N GLU A 401 -7.56 24.41 1.18
CA GLU A 401 -6.25 24.05 1.76
C GLU A 401 -6.37 22.71 2.52
N ARG A 402 -5.78 21.63 2.00
CA ARG A 402 -5.91 20.27 2.58
C ARG A 402 -7.35 19.72 2.58
N GLY A 403 -8.03 19.77 1.43
CA GLY A 403 -9.40 19.30 1.24
C GLY A 403 -9.62 17.85 1.69
N PHE A 404 -8.79 16.92 1.23
CA PHE A 404 -8.89 15.50 1.62
C PHE A 404 -8.72 15.31 3.12
N CYS A 405 -7.72 15.95 3.72
CA CYS A 405 -7.49 15.84 5.18
C CYS A 405 -8.66 16.36 6.02
N ARG A 406 -9.48 17.27 5.47
CA ARG A 406 -10.64 17.85 6.15
C ARG A 406 -11.92 17.03 5.94
N ILE A 407 -12.04 16.35 4.80
CA ILE A 407 -13.30 15.72 4.38
C ILE A 407 -13.26 14.20 4.54
N ALA A 408 -12.19 13.52 4.09
CA ALA A 408 -12.21 12.07 3.90
C ALA A 408 -11.07 11.29 4.57
N CYS A 409 -10.03 11.95 5.07
CA CYS A 409 -8.85 11.26 5.62
C CYS A 409 -9.16 10.49 6.94
N PRO A 410 -9.03 9.15 6.96
CA PRO A 410 -9.31 8.32 8.15
C PRO A 410 -8.33 8.63 9.29
N LEU A 411 -7.04 8.72 8.97
CA LEU A 411 -6.00 9.12 9.93
C LEU A 411 -6.27 10.52 10.51
N GLY A 412 -6.83 11.43 9.69
CA GLY A 412 -7.24 12.77 10.13
C GLY A 412 -8.42 12.76 11.12
N ALA A 413 -9.28 11.74 11.08
CA ALA A 413 -10.34 11.51 12.05
C ALA A 413 -9.76 11.02 13.39
N LEU A 414 -8.90 10.00 13.34
CA LEU A 414 -8.23 9.44 14.51
C LEU A 414 -7.38 10.49 15.24
N LEU A 415 -6.52 11.20 14.51
CA LEU A 415 -5.66 12.22 15.10
C LEU A 415 -6.43 13.45 15.60
N TRP A 416 -7.63 13.72 15.06
CA TRP A 416 -8.48 14.78 15.62
C TRP A 416 -9.05 14.40 16.99
N ALA A 417 -9.42 13.13 17.17
CA ALA A 417 -9.86 12.65 18.48
C ALA A 417 -8.73 12.80 19.51
N THR A 418 -7.50 12.43 19.15
CA THR A 418 -6.35 12.56 20.05
C THR A 418 -5.91 14.01 20.27
N GLU A 419 -6.12 14.91 19.30
CA GLU A 419 -5.87 16.35 19.49
C GLU A 419 -6.75 16.97 20.58
N LYS A 420 -7.99 16.51 20.75
CA LYS A 420 -8.84 17.03 21.84
C LYS A 420 -8.29 16.68 23.22
N LEU A 421 -7.62 15.55 23.32
CA LEU A 421 -6.94 15.06 24.52
C LEU A 421 -5.51 15.58 24.64
N SER A 422 -5.05 16.41 23.69
CA SER A 422 -3.65 16.83 23.65
C SER A 422 -3.25 17.66 24.87
N ILE A 423 -2.06 17.37 25.41
CA ILE A 423 -1.51 18.08 26.57
C ILE A 423 -1.12 19.51 26.20
N TYR A 424 -0.47 19.70 25.05
CA TYR A 424 -0.06 21.01 24.55
C TYR A 424 -0.90 21.43 23.35
N ASN A 425 -1.56 22.59 23.46
CA ASN A 425 -2.35 23.15 22.37
C ASN A 425 -2.24 24.68 22.32
N VAL A 426 -2.78 25.27 21.26
CA VAL A 426 -2.90 26.73 21.15
C VAL A 426 -4.01 27.21 22.09
N ARG A 427 -3.66 28.14 22.99
CA ARG A 427 -4.56 28.68 24.01
C ARG A 427 -4.57 30.20 23.96
N VAL A 428 -5.69 30.79 24.38
CA VAL A 428 -5.87 32.24 24.53
C VAL A 428 -5.56 32.60 25.98
N LYS A 429 -4.70 33.61 26.20
CA LYS A 429 -4.47 34.20 27.53
C LYS A 429 -5.74 34.98 27.94
N LYS A 430 -6.27 34.71 29.14
CA LYS A 430 -7.45 35.42 29.67
C LYS A 430 -7.19 36.93 29.71
N GLY A 431 -8.17 37.73 29.31
CA GLY A 431 -8.08 39.20 29.32
C GLY A 431 -7.17 39.85 28.26
N SER A 432 -6.26 39.11 27.61
CA SER A 432 -5.36 39.70 26.60
C SER A 432 -5.97 39.78 25.18
N CYS A 433 -7.05 39.03 24.91
CA CYS A 433 -7.67 38.96 23.59
C CYS A 433 -8.67 40.11 23.36
N VAL A 434 -8.44 40.89 22.30
CA VAL A 434 -9.29 42.03 21.90
C VAL A 434 -10.34 41.69 20.83
N GLY A 435 -10.59 40.41 20.55
CA GLY A 435 -11.64 40.00 19.59
C GLY A 435 -11.41 40.37 18.12
N CYS A 436 -10.20 40.78 17.71
CA CYS A 436 -9.91 41.26 16.34
C CYS A 436 -10.03 40.21 15.22
N LYS A 437 -10.19 38.92 15.56
CA LYS A 437 -10.29 37.75 14.66
C LYS A 437 -9.13 37.59 13.67
N ALA A 438 -7.98 38.24 13.90
CA ALA A 438 -6.80 38.13 13.03
C ALA A 438 -6.26 36.69 12.97
N CYS A 439 -6.23 36.01 14.12
CA CYS A 439 -5.82 34.61 14.23
C CYS A 439 -6.77 33.66 13.48
N ASN A 440 -8.10 33.87 13.58
CA ASN A 440 -9.10 33.11 12.83
C ASN A 440 -8.94 33.31 11.31
N ARG A 441 -8.59 34.53 10.87
CA ARG A 441 -8.25 34.82 9.46
C ARG A 441 -6.92 34.20 9.03
N ALA A 442 -5.99 33.93 9.93
CA ALA A 442 -4.71 33.30 9.60
C ALA A 442 -4.78 31.76 9.60
N CYS A 443 -5.79 31.17 10.27
CA CYS A 443 -5.93 29.73 10.42
C CYS A 443 -6.27 29.05 9.07
N PRO A 444 -5.42 28.12 8.59
CA PRO A 444 -5.64 27.45 7.31
C PRO A 444 -6.82 26.46 7.36
N MET A 445 -7.09 25.91 8.55
CA MET A 445 -8.18 24.95 8.79
C MET A 445 -9.51 25.63 9.13
N GLY A 446 -9.56 26.96 9.23
CA GLY A 446 -10.77 27.70 9.58
C GLY A 446 -11.25 27.51 11.03
N ARG A 447 -10.39 27.01 11.93
CA ARG A 447 -10.67 26.88 13.38
C ARG A 447 -11.02 28.24 13.98
N ASP A 448 -12.06 28.26 14.82
CA ASP A 448 -12.34 29.39 15.67
C ASP A 448 -11.56 29.24 16.98
N LEU A 449 -10.56 30.10 17.16
CA LEU A 449 -9.64 30.02 18.31
C LEU A 449 -10.24 30.61 19.58
N VAL A 450 -11.32 31.38 19.47
CA VAL A 450 -12.05 31.99 20.59
C VAL A 450 -12.96 30.94 21.23
N THR A 451 -13.76 30.24 20.41
CA THR A 451 -14.67 29.18 20.87
C THR A 451 -13.99 27.81 21.00
N GLY A 452 -12.75 27.69 20.51
CA GLY A 452 -12.03 26.42 20.44
C GLY A 452 -12.54 25.45 19.38
N SER A 453 -13.60 25.81 18.64
CA SER A 453 -14.28 24.94 17.69
C SER A 453 -13.52 24.76 16.37
N GLY A 454 -13.54 23.52 15.87
CA GLY A 454 -12.86 23.14 14.63
C GLY A 454 -11.55 22.38 14.90
N GLU A 455 -10.64 22.47 13.93
CA GLU A 455 -9.57 21.49 13.75
C GLU A 455 -8.20 22.16 13.71
N CYS A 456 -7.30 21.86 14.67
CA CYS A 456 -5.94 22.42 14.66
C CYS A 456 -4.92 21.38 14.17
N ILE A 457 -4.00 21.83 13.31
CA ILE A 457 -2.89 21.01 12.79
C ILE A 457 -1.53 21.49 13.32
N ALA A 458 -1.53 22.19 14.47
CA ALA A 458 -0.34 22.77 15.10
C ALA A 458 0.58 23.51 14.10
N CYS A 459 0.02 24.37 13.24
CA CYS A 459 0.81 25.05 12.19
C CYS A 459 1.48 26.36 12.62
N GLY A 460 1.11 26.91 13.78
CA GLY A 460 1.67 28.15 14.32
C GLY A 460 1.30 29.46 13.63
N LYS A 461 0.58 29.44 12.48
CA LYS A 461 0.17 30.67 11.76
C LYS A 461 -0.63 31.64 12.64
N CYS A 462 -1.49 31.13 13.50
CA CYS A 462 -2.28 31.94 14.42
C CYS A 462 -1.43 32.65 15.49
N LEU A 463 -0.38 31.99 15.99
CA LEU A 463 0.58 32.56 16.94
C LEU A 463 1.31 33.73 16.30
N THR A 464 1.78 33.57 15.06
CA THR A 464 2.47 34.66 14.32
C THR A 464 1.55 35.83 13.92
N ALA A 465 0.25 35.59 13.78
CA ALA A 465 -0.70 36.62 13.35
C ALA A 465 -1.22 37.48 14.51
N CYS A 466 -1.03 37.04 15.76
CA CYS A 466 -1.52 37.75 16.92
C CYS A 466 -0.59 38.92 17.30
N ARG A 467 -0.97 40.15 16.95
CA ARG A 467 -0.20 41.36 17.30
C ARG A 467 -0.21 41.72 18.80
N LYS A 468 -1.09 41.11 19.59
CA LYS A 468 -1.24 41.37 21.03
C LYS A 468 -0.66 40.26 21.92
N ASP A 469 0.02 39.27 21.32
CA ASP A 469 0.57 38.11 22.01
C ASP A 469 -0.42 37.42 22.97
N ALA A 470 -1.71 37.47 22.60
CA ALA A 470 -2.80 36.90 23.38
C ALA A 470 -2.93 35.39 23.17
N LEU A 471 -2.18 34.82 22.23
CA LEU A 471 -2.14 33.38 21.97
C LEU A 471 -0.79 32.82 22.39
N HIS A 472 -0.80 31.70 23.10
CA HIS A 472 0.40 30.94 23.43
C HIS A 472 0.18 29.47 23.16
N TYR A 473 1.27 28.70 23.10
CA TYR A 473 1.24 27.26 23.00
C TYR A 473 1.73 26.67 24.33
N GLY A 474 0.89 25.90 25.01
CA GLY A 474 1.18 25.46 26.38
C GLY A 474 0.18 24.47 26.94
N LYS A 475 0.43 24.03 28.17
CA LYS A 475 -0.46 23.15 28.95
C LYS A 475 -1.64 23.94 29.52
N GLY A 476 -2.78 23.29 29.68
CA GLY A 476 -3.93 23.82 30.43
C GLY A 476 -5.26 23.41 29.84
N THR A 477 -6.32 23.47 30.66
CA THR A 477 -7.70 23.23 30.21
C THR A 477 -8.15 24.37 29.29
N SER A 478 -8.88 24.05 28.21
CA SER A 478 -9.49 25.05 27.34
C SER A 478 -10.41 25.94 28.16
N SER A 479 -10.03 27.19 28.42
CA SER A 479 -10.98 28.19 28.86
C SER A 479 -11.51 28.94 27.63
N PRO A 480 -12.80 28.77 27.28
CA PRO A 480 -13.48 29.72 26.42
C PRO A 480 -13.73 30.97 27.27
N HIS A 481 -13.01 32.06 26.98
CA HIS A 481 -13.38 33.47 27.19
C HIS A 481 -14.12 33.95 28.47
N HIS A 482 -14.22 33.14 29.53
CA HIS A 482 -14.80 33.50 30.82
C HIS A 482 -13.72 33.43 31.91
#